data_AF-A0A6N8H390-F1
#
_entry.id   AF-A0A6N8H390-F1
#
_cell.length_a   1.000
_cell.length_b   1.000
_cell.length_c   1.000
_cell.angle_alpha   90.00
_cell.angle_beta   90.00
_cell.angle_gamma   90.00
#
_symmetry.space_group_name_H-M   'P 1'
#
loop_
_entity.id
_entity.type
_entity.pdbx_description
1 polymer ?
#
loop_
_entity_poly.entity_id
_entity_poly.type
_entity_poly.pdbx_seq_one_letter_code
_entity_poly.pdbx_strand_id
1 'polypeptide(L)'
;MPPLQITGLCVVLAMAAGAAAVLLRHCKDFAKRGACCILLCGALFAFANPPLQTPDETDHYLRTYAISMGRFDFDAKRSYPEDVNELMDAFPGAWVNAHTSAGLGTDPDTNAEQPYNTAGYALKQYGKDGRVESIWDSFTQYINWEKRDSAADSVTEPISFLILPFLPGALGMALARLFGFGALGCLYGGRLMNLLVYTLLCYAALRSAKKCRPAFLAVMLLPMSLYMGLR
;
A
#
# COMPACT_ATOMS: atom_id res chain seq x y z
N MET A 1 11.60 20.40 -6.28
CA MET A 1 10.30 21.07 -6.54
C MET A 1 10.34 22.49 -5.95
N PRO A 2 9.83 23.51 -6.66
CA PRO A 2 9.75 24.87 -6.12
C PRO A 2 8.83 24.92 -4.88
N PRO A 3 9.18 25.69 -3.84
CA PRO A 3 8.45 25.71 -2.56
C PRO A 3 6.98 26.14 -2.71
N LEU A 4 6.67 26.93 -3.74
CA LEU A 4 5.33 27.42 -4.05
C LEU A 4 4.36 26.31 -4.49
N GLN A 5 4.87 25.24 -5.14
CA GLN A 5 4.06 24.10 -5.55
C GLN A 5 3.66 23.25 -4.34
N ILE A 6 4.57 23.10 -3.38
CA ILE A 6 4.32 22.34 -2.15
C ILE A 6 3.29 23.06 -1.29
N THR A 7 3.43 24.38 -1.11
CA THR A 7 2.44 25.17 -0.37
C THR A 7 1.09 25.20 -1.06
N GLY A 8 1.06 25.33 -2.39
CA GLY A 8 -0.17 25.21 -3.19
C GLY A 8 -0.87 23.87 -2.99
N LEU A 9 -0.14 22.75 -3.03
CA LEU A 9 -0.67 21.42 -2.75
C LEU A 9 -1.27 21.33 -1.34
N CYS A 10 -0.57 21.82 -0.33
CA CYS A 10 -1.05 21.82 1.06
C CYS A 10 -2.37 22.60 1.22
N VAL A 11 -2.51 23.75 0.56
CA VAL A 11 -3.76 24.54 0.60
C VAL A 11 -4.90 23.78 -0.07
N VAL A 12 -4.66 23.14 -1.21
CA VAL A 12 -5.68 22.32 -1.90
C VAL A 12 -6.12 21.14 -1.03
N LEU A 13 -5.18 20.46 -0.38
CA LEU A 13 -5.49 19.36 0.54
C LEU A 13 -6.31 19.83 1.75
N ALA A 14 -5.96 20.99 2.33
CA ALA A 14 -6.71 21.57 3.45
C ALA A 14 -8.16 21.96 3.03
N MET A 15 -8.31 22.55 1.84
CA MET A 15 -9.62 22.87 1.26
C MET A 15 -10.46 21.61 1.01
N ALA A 16 -9.85 20.55 0.48
CA ALA A 16 -10.50 19.26 0.25
C ALA A 16 -10.96 18.61 1.57
N ALA A 17 -10.13 18.66 2.61
CA ALA A 17 -10.49 18.16 3.94
C ALA A 17 -11.66 18.97 4.55
N GLY A 18 -11.67 20.30 4.38
CA GLY A 18 -12.78 21.16 4.78
C GLY A 18 -14.09 20.83 4.05
N ALA A 19 -14.03 20.64 2.73
CA ALA A 19 -15.18 20.23 1.93
C ALA A 19 -15.73 18.86 2.35
N ALA A 20 -14.84 17.89 2.59
CA ALA A 20 -15.21 16.57 3.10
C ALA A 20 -15.90 16.65 4.47
N ALA A 21 -15.41 17.51 5.38
CA ALA A 21 -16.04 17.73 6.69
C ALA A 21 -17.44 18.36 6.55
N VAL A 22 -17.65 19.27 5.60
CA VAL A 22 -18.97 19.88 5.32
C VAL A 22 -19.95 18.87 4.73
N LEU A 23 -19.50 18.03 3.80
CA LEU A 23 -20.30 16.93 3.23
C LEU A 23 -20.68 15.91 4.31
N LEU A 24 -19.76 15.57 5.21
CA LEU A 24 -20.01 14.70 6.37
C LEU A 24 -21.04 15.29 7.35
N ARG A 25 -21.16 16.62 7.44
CA ARG A 25 -22.21 17.28 8.24
C ARG A 25 -23.59 17.15 7.61
N HIS A 26 -23.68 17.01 6.29
CA HIS A 26 -24.95 16.87 5.58
C HIS A 26 -25.54 15.46 5.67
N CYS A 27 -24.72 14.44 5.96
CA CYS A 27 -25.22 13.10 6.24
C CYS A 27 -25.88 13.05 7.63
N LYS A 28 -27.21 12.92 7.71
CA LYS A 28 -27.95 12.83 8.98
C LYS A 28 -27.86 11.46 9.67
N ASP A 29 -27.63 10.39 8.91
CA ASP A 29 -27.55 9.02 9.41
C ASP A 29 -26.16 8.71 9.99
N PHE A 30 -26.10 8.30 11.26
CA PHE A 30 -24.86 7.99 11.97
C PHE A 30 -24.03 6.90 11.26
N ALA A 31 -24.67 5.85 10.75
CA ALA A 31 -23.96 4.76 10.09
C ALA A 31 -23.36 5.23 8.75
N LYS A 32 -24.10 6.07 8.00
CA LYS A 32 -23.59 6.65 6.74
C LYS A 32 -22.43 7.61 6.97
N ARG A 33 -22.51 8.43 8.02
CA ARG A 33 -21.41 9.30 8.45
C ARG A 33 -20.17 8.47 8.81
N GLY A 34 -20.35 7.43 9.62
CA GLY A 34 -19.27 6.53 10.03
C GLY A 34 -18.59 5.87 8.82
N ALA A 35 -19.37 5.33 7.90
CA ALA A 35 -18.87 4.75 6.66
C ALA A 35 -18.09 5.76 5.80
N CYS A 36 -18.61 6.99 5.66
CA CYS A 36 -17.92 8.04 4.90
C CYS A 36 -16.60 8.47 5.58
N CYS A 37 -16.57 8.56 6.92
CA CYS A 37 -15.32 8.78 7.65
C CYS A 37 -14.31 7.65 7.42
N ILE A 38 -14.74 6.38 7.48
CA ILE A 38 -13.89 5.22 7.24
C ILE A 38 -13.34 5.24 5.82
N LEU A 39 -14.16 5.54 4.81
CA LEU A 39 -13.71 5.66 3.42
C LEU A 39 -12.69 6.77 3.24
N LEU A 40 -12.94 7.96 3.80
CA LEU A 40 -12.04 9.10 3.66
C LEU A 40 -10.69 8.84 4.36
N CYS A 41 -10.73 8.42 5.63
CA CYS A 41 -9.52 8.10 6.38
C CYS A 41 -8.78 6.91 5.78
N GLY A 42 -9.50 5.85 5.39
CA GLY A 42 -8.92 4.68 4.77
C GLY A 42 -8.32 4.96 3.39
N ALA A 43 -8.94 5.81 2.57
CA ALA A 43 -8.38 6.22 1.29
C ALA A 43 -7.08 7.01 1.49
N LEU A 44 -7.05 7.93 2.47
CA LEU A 44 -5.81 8.61 2.83
C LEU A 44 -4.72 7.63 3.25
N PHE A 45 -5.03 6.63 4.08
CA PHE A 45 -4.07 5.58 4.46
C PHE A 45 -3.62 4.71 3.28
N ALA A 46 -4.52 4.39 2.35
CA ALA A 46 -4.23 3.56 1.18
C ALA A 46 -3.11 4.16 0.31
N PHE A 47 -3.06 5.49 0.21
CA PHE A 47 -2.07 6.24 -0.57
C PHE A 47 -0.90 6.76 0.27
N ALA A 48 -1.11 7.06 1.55
CA ALA A 48 -0.05 7.52 2.45
C ALA A 48 0.93 6.39 2.82
N ASN A 49 0.44 5.15 2.91
CA ASN A 49 1.31 4.02 3.17
C ASN A 49 2.02 3.61 1.86
N PRO A 50 3.36 3.57 1.83
CA PRO A 50 4.09 3.15 0.64
C PRO A 50 3.76 1.69 0.27
N PRO A 51 4.01 1.27 -0.98
CA PRO A 51 3.87 -0.13 -1.37
C PRO A 51 4.83 -1.04 -0.61
N LEU A 52 4.36 -2.23 -0.23
CA LEU A 52 5.20 -3.34 0.24
C LEU A 52 6.17 -2.94 1.36
N GLN A 53 5.66 -2.33 2.42
CA GLN A 53 6.48 -1.89 3.56
C GLN A 53 6.43 -2.85 4.74
N THR A 54 5.42 -3.72 4.80
CA THR A 54 5.33 -4.75 5.85
C THR A 54 6.00 -6.04 5.37
N PRO A 55 6.73 -6.77 6.22
CA PRO A 55 7.46 -7.97 5.81
C PRO A 55 6.62 -9.03 5.09
N ASP A 56 5.37 -9.21 5.50
CA ASP A 56 4.46 -10.20 4.92
C ASP A 56 3.65 -9.63 3.72
N GLU A 57 3.82 -8.34 3.34
CA GLU A 57 2.91 -7.64 2.40
C GLU A 57 3.11 -8.14 0.98
N THR A 58 4.36 -8.45 0.64
CA THR A 58 4.77 -9.12 -0.58
C THR A 58 4.03 -10.44 -0.78
N ASP A 59 4.02 -11.32 0.22
CA ASP A 59 3.34 -12.61 0.12
C ASP A 59 1.82 -12.46 -0.06
N HIS A 60 1.22 -11.49 0.64
CA HIS A 60 -0.20 -11.19 0.53
C HIS A 60 -0.54 -10.64 -0.86
N TYR A 61 0.27 -9.73 -1.39
CA TYR A 61 0.11 -9.18 -2.73
C TYR A 61 0.20 -10.28 -3.79
N LEU A 62 1.29 -11.07 -3.79
CA LEU A 62 1.52 -12.12 -4.78
C LEU A 62 0.38 -13.13 -4.78
N ARG A 63 -0.06 -13.57 -3.59
CA ARG A 63 -1.21 -14.48 -3.47
C ARG A 63 -2.50 -13.87 -4.02
N THR A 64 -2.79 -12.63 -3.66
CA THR A 64 -3.98 -11.92 -4.17
C THR A 64 -3.92 -11.79 -5.69
N TYR A 65 -2.72 -11.56 -6.22
CA TYR A 65 -2.46 -11.46 -7.66
C TYR A 65 -2.68 -12.82 -8.36
N ALA A 66 -2.21 -13.93 -7.79
CA ALA A 66 -2.48 -15.29 -8.31
C ALA A 66 -3.98 -15.61 -8.34
N ILE A 67 -4.71 -15.28 -7.26
CA ILE A 67 -6.17 -15.46 -7.20
C ILE A 67 -6.86 -14.59 -8.25
N SER A 68 -6.37 -13.36 -8.49
CA SER A 68 -6.88 -12.49 -9.56
C SER A 68 -6.67 -13.05 -10.98
N MET A 69 -5.71 -13.98 -11.15
CA MET A 69 -5.47 -14.72 -12.39
C MET A 69 -6.28 -16.02 -12.46
N GLY A 70 -7.10 -16.34 -11.45
CA GLY A 70 -7.84 -17.59 -11.36
C GLY A 70 -6.98 -18.79 -10.98
N ARG A 71 -5.79 -18.58 -10.42
CA ARG A 71 -4.88 -19.65 -9.97
C ARG A 71 -5.25 -20.03 -8.53
N PHE A 72 -5.82 -21.21 -8.37
CA PHE A 72 -6.19 -21.79 -7.06
C PHE A 72 -5.44 -23.09 -6.76
N ASP A 73 -4.48 -23.44 -7.62
CA ASP A 73 -3.71 -24.68 -7.64
C ASP A 73 -2.37 -24.59 -6.89
N PHE A 74 -1.98 -23.39 -6.43
CA PHE A 74 -0.83 -23.12 -5.54
C PHE A 74 0.49 -23.74 -6.04
N ASP A 75 0.84 -23.42 -7.28
CA ASP A 75 2.01 -23.97 -7.96
C ASP A 75 3.24 -23.08 -7.73
N ALA A 76 4.06 -23.45 -6.76
CA ALA A 76 5.29 -22.72 -6.39
C ALA A 76 6.34 -22.64 -7.51
N LYS A 77 6.16 -23.35 -8.65
CA LYS A 77 7.04 -23.25 -9.81
C LYS A 77 6.62 -22.17 -10.80
N ARG A 78 5.40 -21.62 -10.67
CA ARG A 78 4.92 -20.57 -11.57
C ARG A 78 5.50 -19.23 -11.21
N SER A 79 5.88 -18.49 -12.25
CA SER A 79 6.28 -17.11 -12.17
C SER A 79 5.12 -16.16 -12.43
N TYR A 80 5.34 -14.89 -12.08
CA TYR A 80 4.47 -13.77 -12.40
C TYR A 80 4.95 -13.01 -13.65
N PRO A 81 4.09 -12.15 -14.25
CA PRO A 81 4.51 -11.22 -15.28
C PRO A 81 5.69 -10.35 -14.84
N GLU A 82 6.51 -9.93 -15.80
CA GLU A 82 7.76 -9.17 -15.55
C GLU A 82 7.55 -7.90 -14.71
N ASP A 83 6.49 -7.15 -14.98
CA ASP A 83 6.07 -5.98 -14.21
C ASP A 83 5.88 -6.26 -12.70
N VAL A 84 5.44 -7.47 -12.33
CA VAL A 84 5.35 -7.87 -10.92
C VAL A 84 6.73 -8.09 -10.32
N ASN A 85 7.66 -8.67 -11.08
CA ASN A 85 9.04 -8.88 -10.60
C ASN A 85 9.73 -7.52 -10.37
N GLU A 86 9.54 -6.57 -11.28
CA GLU A 86 10.10 -5.22 -11.17
C GLU A 86 9.46 -4.41 -10.02
N LEU A 87 8.16 -4.60 -9.75
CA LEU A 87 7.54 -4.02 -8.56
C LEU A 87 8.18 -4.56 -7.28
N MET A 88 8.50 -5.86 -7.24
CA MET A 88 9.12 -6.50 -6.07
C MET A 88 10.58 -6.09 -5.91
N ASP A 89 11.31 -5.92 -7.01
CA ASP A 89 12.68 -5.40 -7.00
C ASP A 89 12.73 -3.93 -6.54
N ALA A 90 11.78 -3.11 -6.99
CA ALA A 90 11.68 -1.71 -6.59
C ALA A 90 11.25 -1.53 -5.12
N PHE A 91 10.43 -2.45 -4.58
CA PHE A 91 9.90 -2.39 -3.21
C PHE A 91 10.04 -3.73 -2.45
N PRO A 92 11.25 -4.11 -1.99
CA PRO A 92 11.51 -5.47 -1.47
C PRO A 92 11.10 -5.72 0.00
N GLY A 93 10.11 -5.01 0.56
CA GLY A 93 9.39 -5.51 1.75
C GLY A 93 10.08 -5.44 3.14
N ALA A 94 11.39 -5.20 3.23
CA ALA A 94 12.17 -5.41 4.46
C ALA A 94 12.69 -4.10 5.12
N TRP A 95 11.91 -3.02 5.02
CA TRP A 95 12.38 -1.66 5.29
C TRP A 95 11.97 -1.19 6.69
N VAL A 96 12.82 -1.46 7.67
CA VAL A 96 12.61 -0.94 9.03
C VAL A 96 12.64 0.58 8.97
N ASN A 97 11.60 1.23 9.49
CA ASN A 97 11.56 2.68 9.76
C ASN A 97 12.74 3.08 10.66
N ALA A 98 13.92 3.29 10.08
CA ALA A 98 15.08 3.77 10.82
C ALA A 98 14.92 5.27 11.07
N HIS A 99 14.29 5.60 12.21
CA HIS A 99 14.54 6.89 12.86
C HIS A 99 16.06 7.09 12.89
N THR A 100 16.56 8.13 12.18
CA THR A 100 17.99 8.55 12.12
C THR A 100 18.99 7.48 12.55
N SER A 101 19.35 6.56 11.65
CA SER A 101 20.45 5.64 11.86
C SER A 101 21.76 6.22 11.31
N ALA A 102 22.81 6.13 12.11
CA ALA A 102 24.18 6.31 11.69
C ALA A 102 24.92 5.00 11.99
N GLY A 103 25.75 4.54 11.06
CA GLY A 103 26.40 3.24 11.16
C GLY A 103 27.45 3.03 10.08
N LEU A 104 27.97 1.81 10.01
CA LEU A 104 28.91 1.36 8.98
C LEU A 104 28.16 0.39 8.06
N GLY A 105 28.18 0.67 6.76
CA GLY A 105 27.63 -0.21 5.72
C GLY A 105 28.76 -0.68 4.81
N THR A 106 28.62 -1.86 4.20
CA THR A 106 29.62 -2.41 3.29
C THR A 106 29.32 -1.96 1.87
N ASP A 107 30.30 -1.34 1.22
CA ASP A 107 30.26 -0.98 -0.20
C ASP A 107 30.27 -2.28 -1.05
N PRO A 108 29.35 -2.48 -2.00
CA PRO A 108 29.23 -3.73 -2.76
C PRO A 108 30.31 -3.88 -3.82
N ASP A 109 30.80 -2.77 -4.34
CA ASP A 109 31.80 -2.73 -5.39
C ASP A 109 33.21 -2.88 -4.81
N THR A 110 33.42 -2.34 -3.61
CA THR A 110 34.75 -2.30 -2.98
C THR A 110 34.90 -3.18 -1.72
N ASN A 111 33.79 -3.75 -1.21
CA ASN A 111 33.71 -4.45 0.08
C ASN A 111 34.23 -3.65 1.29
N ALA A 112 34.38 -2.32 1.14
CA ALA A 112 34.88 -1.45 2.18
C ALA A 112 33.76 -1.03 3.13
N GLU A 113 34.04 -0.94 4.43
CA GLU A 113 33.12 -0.35 5.40
C GLU A 113 33.09 1.18 5.22
N GLN A 114 31.93 1.72 4.83
CA GLN A 114 31.68 3.14 4.64
C GLN A 114 30.73 3.64 5.73
N PRO A 115 31.06 4.77 6.40
CA PRO A 115 30.14 5.38 7.35
C PRO A 115 28.95 6.00 6.61
N TYR A 116 27.75 5.69 7.06
CA TYR A 116 26.53 6.30 6.54
C TYR A 116 25.85 7.15 7.62
N ASN A 117 25.18 8.21 7.19
CA ASN A 117 24.27 8.99 8.01
C ASN A 117 22.99 9.22 7.23
N THR A 118 21.88 8.83 7.83
CA THR A 118 20.58 8.90 7.18
C THR A 118 19.77 10.15 7.59
N ALA A 119 20.39 11.16 8.19
CA ALA A 119 19.75 12.45 8.46
C ALA A 119 19.34 13.16 7.15
N GLY A 120 18.05 13.53 7.02
CA GLY A 120 17.52 14.27 5.86
C GLY A 120 16.62 13.48 4.89
N TYR A 121 16.48 12.16 5.06
CA TYR A 121 15.61 11.32 4.23
C TYR A 121 14.31 10.98 4.96
N ALA A 122 13.16 11.18 4.28
CA ALA A 122 11.83 11.06 4.90
C ALA A 122 11.46 9.62 5.31
N LEU A 123 11.91 8.62 4.55
CA LEU A 123 11.78 7.16 4.79
C LEU A 123 12.95 6.49 4.03
N LYS A 124 13.70 5.60 4.68
CA LYS A 124 15.01 5.12 4.18
C LYS A 124 14.94 3.68 3.70
N GLN A 125 15.44 3.47 2.50
CA GLN A 125 15.63 2.20 1.85
C GLN A 125 17.14 1.92 1.78
N TYR A 126 17.65 0.87 2.43
CA TYR A 126 18.99 0.32 2.16
C TYR A 126 18.97 -0.55 0.90
N GLY A 127 19.29 0.00 -0.27
CA GLY A 127 19.48 -0.86 -1.45
C GLY A 127 20.39 -2.05 -1.12
N LYS A 128 20.28 -3.16 -1.87
CA LYS A 128 21.23 -4.30 -1.77
C LYS A 128 22.69 -3.83 -1.78
N ASP A 129 22.90 -2.65 -2.37
CA ASP A 129 24.17 -1.97 -2.53
C ASP A 129 24.59 -1.03 -1.37
N GLY A 130 23.88 -1.00 -0.25
CA GLY A 130 24.13 -0.07 0.86
C GLY A 130 23.76 1.39 0.57
N ARG A 131 23.25 1.71 -0.63
CA ARG A 131 22.78 3.04 -1.01
C ARG A 131 21.50 3.38 -0.26
N VAL A 132 21.44 4.60 0.27
CA VAL A 132 20.22 5.16 0.88
C VAL A 132 19.32 5.65 -0.23
N GLU A 133 18.22 4.94 -0.48
CA GLU A 133 17.19 5.33 -1.43
C GLU A 133 15.96 5.86 -0.67
N SER A 134 15.25 6.78 -1.29
CA SER A 134 13.96 7.24 -0.83
C SER A 134 12.85 6.47 -1.53
N ILE A 135 11.63 6.49 -0.96
CA ILE A 135 10.45 5.92 -1.64
C ILE A 135 10.22 6.54 -3.02
N TRP A 136 10.60 7.79 -3.20
CA TRP A 136 10.53 8.45 -4.50
C TRP A 136 11.44 7.78 -5.54
N ASP A 137 12.61 7.31 -5.11
CA ASP A 137 13.54 6.58 -5.96
C ASP A 137 12.97 5.20 -6.32
N SER A 138 12.30 4.51 -5.38
CA SER A 138 11.57 3.25 -5.63
C SER A 138 10.46 3.43 -6.67
N PHE A 139 9.66 4.49 -6.54
CA PHE A 139 8.64 4.81 -7.57
C PHE A 139 9.28 5.16 -8.92
N THR A 140 10.42 5.87 -8.92
CA THR A 140 11.13 6.23 -10.16
C THR A 140 11.73 5.00 -10.84
N GLN A 141 12.29 4.08 -10.05
CA GLN A 141 12.80 2.78 -10.51
C GLN A 141 11.68 1.98 -11.14
N TYR A 142 10.56 1.81 -10.44
CA TYR A 142 9.42 1.07 -10.97
C TYR A 142 8.81 1.76 -12.20
N ILE A 143 8.59 3.08 -12.23
CA ILE A 143 7.94 3.74 -13.38
C ILE A 143 8.81 3.69 -14.65
N ASN A 144 10.14 3.69 -14.51
CA ASN A 144 11.06 3.68 -15.65
C ASN A 144 11.64 2.29 -15.95
N TRP A 145 11.07 1.23 -15.36
CA TRP A 145 11.60 -0.14 -15.44
C TRP A 145 11.78 -0.61 -16.89
N GLU A 146 10.79 -0.37 -17.76
CA GLU A 146 10.81 -0.80 -19.17
C GLU A 146 11.93 -0.12 -19.99
N LYS A 147 12.47 1.00 -19.51
CA LYS A 147 13.59 1.71 -20.14
C LYS A 147 14.94 1.30 -19.56
N ARG A 148 14.94 0.55 -18.46
CA ARG A 148 16.11 0.02 -17.79
C ARG A 148 16.35 -1.36 -18.43
N ASP A 149 17.53 -1.63 -18.97
CA ASP A 149 17.95 -3.00 -19.36
C ASP A 149 18.14 -3.85 -18.08
N SER A 150 17.09 -3.96 -17.26
CA SER A 150 17.07 -4.66 -15.99
C SER A 150 16.18 -5.87 -16.11
N ALA A 151 16.69 -7.00 -15.61
CA ALA A 151 15.94 -8.22 -15.48
C ALA A 151 15.80 -8.50 -13.98
N ALA A 152 14.73 -8.01 -13.36
CA ALA A 152 14.40 -8.40 -11.99
C ALA A 152 14.28 -9.93 -11.88
N ASP A 153 14.72 -10.47 -10.75
CA ASP A 153 14.61 -11.89 -10.46
C ASP A 153 13.13 -12.34 -10.50
N SER A 154 12.87 -13.47 -11.14
CA SER A 154 11.51 -13.99 -11.24
C SER A 154 10.97 -14.39 -9.86
N VAL A 155 9.82 -13.82 -9.48
CA VAL A 155 9.15 -14.14 -8.22
C VAL A 155 8.19 -15.31 -8.43
N THR A 156 8.10 -16.19 -7.43
CA THR A 156 7.27 -17.40 -7.45
C THR A 156 6.03 -17.29 -6.57
N GLU A 157 5.04 -18.15 -6.83
CA GLU A 157 3.77 -18.15 -6.07
C GLU A 157 3.96 -18.61 -4.61
N PRO A 158 3.56 -17.79 -3.60
CA PRO A 158 3.60 -18.22 -2.21
C PRO A 158 2.48 -19.23 -1.91
N ILE A 159 2.84 -20.35 -1.27
CA ILE A 159 1.90 -21.45 -0.95
C ILE A 159 0.92 -21.01 0.14
N SER A 160 -0.39 -21.26 -0.07
CA SER A 160 -1.41 -21.06 0.96
C SER A 160 -2.73 -21.69 0.64
N PHE A 161 -3.53 -22.00 1.65
CA PHE A 161 -4.85 -22.60 1.46
C PHE A 161 -6.00 -21.64 1.73
N LEU A 162 -5.71 -20.42 2.21
CA LEU A 162 -6.73 -19.48 2.64
C LEU A 162 -7.06 -18.50 1.51
N ILE A 163 -8.09 -18.81 0.71
CA ILE A 163 -8.50 -18.00 -0.46
C ILE A 163 -9.48 -16.89 -0.08
N LEU A 164 -10.39 -17.18 0.85
CA LEU A 164 -11.55 -16.35 1.14
C LEU A 164 -11.22 -14.89 1.52
N PRO A 165 -10.21 -14.61 2.38
CA PRO A 165 -9.87 -13.24 2.76
C PRO A 165 -9.30 -12.41 1.61
N PHE A 166 -8.67 -13.04 0.61
CA PHE A 166 -8.04 -12.35 -0.51
C PHE A 166 -9.00 -12.10 -1.68
N LEU A 167 -10.22 -12.65 -1.63
CA LEU A 167 -11.17 -12.56 -2.72
C LEU A 167 -11.57 -11.10 -3.04
N PRO A 168 -11.87 -10.23 -2.05
CA PRO A 168 -12.12 -8.81 -2.31
C PRO A 168 -10.94 -8.13 -3.02
N GLY A 169 -9.73 -8.27 -2.47
CA GLY A 169 -8.53 -7.69 -3.07
C GLY A 169 -8.26 -8.21 -4.48
N ALA A 170 -8.46 -9.51 -4.72
CA ALA A 170 -8.27 -10.15 -6.01
C ALA A 170 -9.26 -9.63 -7.06
N LEU A 171 -10.52 -9.35 -6.67
CA LEU A 171 -11.48 -8.68 -7.55
C LEU A 171 -11.00 -7.27 -7.92
N GLY A 172 -10.46 -6.52 -6.95
CA GLY A 172 -9.86 -5.20 -7.21
C GLY A 172 -8.68 -5.27 -8.19
N MET A 173 -7.78 -6.24 -8.01
CA MET A 173 -6.65 -6.48 -8.91
C MET A 173 -7.10 -6.91 -10.31
N ALA A 174 -8.09 -7.80 -10.41
CA ALA A 174 -8.65 -8.24 -11.68
C ALA A 174 -9.26 -7.06 -12.45
N LEU A 175 -10.00 -6.18 -11.77
CA LEU A 175 -10.54 -4.96 -12.38
C LEU A 175 -9.43 -4.01 -12.84
N ALA A 176 -8.39 -3.80 -12.03
CA ALA A 176 -7.26 -2.96 -12.42
C ALA A 176 -6.59 -3.47 -13.71
N ARG A 177 -6.40 -4.79 -13.82
CA ARG A 177 -5.87 -5.44 -15.03
C ARG A 177 -6.80 -5.30 -16.24
N LEU A 178 -8.11 -5.40 -16.04
CA LEU A 178 -9.09 -5.21 -17.12
C LEU A 178 -9.03 -3.78 -17.70
N PHE A 179 -8.69 -2.78 -16.89
CA PHE A 179 -8.45 -1.41 -17.34
C PHE A 179 -7.03 -1.17 -17.89
N GLY A 180 -6.19 -2.21 -17.95
CA GLY A 180 -4.83 -2.13 -18.48
C GLY A 180 -3.80 -1.53 -17.51
N PHE A 181 -4.10 -1.47 -16.21
CA PHE A 181 -3.12 -1.04 -15.23
C PHE A 181 -2.12 -2.17 -14.89
N GLY A 182 -0.86 -1.79 -14.67
CA GLY A 182 0.23 -2.70 -14.27
C GLY A 182 0.16 -3.18 -12.81
N ALA A 183 1.24 -3.78 -12.33
CA ALA A 183 1.37 -4.36 -10.99
C ALA A 183 1.10 -3.34 -9.87
N LEU A 184 1.62 -2.12 -9.98
CA LEU A 184 1.33 -1.05 -9.02
C LEU A 184 -0.15 -0.67 -9.00
N GLY A 185 -0.80 -0.63 -10.16
CA GLY A 185 -2.25 -0.38 -10.24
C GLY A 185 -3.07 -1.52 -9.64
N CYS A 186 -2.60 -2.76 -9.77
CA CYS A 186 -3.19 -3.91 -9.08
C CYS A 186 -3.08 -3.75 -7.56
N LEU A 187 -1.93 -3.32 -7.05
CA LEU A 187 -1.72 -3.10 -5.61
C LEU A 187 -2.72 -2.09 -5.04
N TYR A 188 -2.86 -0.91 -5.69
CA TYR A 188 -3.83 0.10 -5.26
C TYR A 188 -5.28 -0.35 -5.49
N GLY A 189 -5.57 -1.04 -6.59
CA GLY A 189 -6.89 -1.61 -6.87
C GLY A 189 -7.33 -2.61 -5.80
N GLY A 190 -6.42 -3.47 -5.34
CA GLY A 190 -6.63 -4.39 -4.22
C GLY A 190 -6.92 -3.63 -2.92
N ARG A 191 -6.07 -2.66 -2.56
CA ARG A 191 -6.27 -1.81 -1.35
C ARG A 191 -7.62 -1.11 -1.34
N LEU A 192 -8.02 -0.52 -2.48
CA LEU A 192 -9.30 0.18 -2.60
C LEU A 192 -10.50 -0.77 -2.50
N MET A 193 -10.42 -1.96 -3.12
CA MET A 193 -11.51 -2.94 -3.02
C MET A 193 -11.63 -3.52 -1.59
N ASN A 194 -10.50 -3.79 -0.93
CA ASN A 194 -10.48 -4.18 0.49
C ASN A 194 -11.10 -3.09 1.38
N LEU A 195 -10.74 -1.82 1.16
CA LEU A 195 -11.34 -0.69 1.86
C LEU A 195 -12.86 -0.58 1.65
N LEU A 196 -13.33 -0.79 0.42
CA LEU A 196 -14.76 -0.78 0.11
C LEU A 196 -15.50 -1.87 0.88
N VAL A 197 -14.98 -3.11 0.85
CA VAL A 197 -15.58 -4.22 1.60
C VAL A 197 -15.52 -3.99 3.11
N TYR A 198 -14.38 -3.54 3.64
CA TYR A 198 -14.25 -3.18 5.05
C TYR A 198 -15.28 -2.10 5.45
N THR A 199 -15.44 -1.07 4.63
CA THR A 199 -16.43 -0.01 4.86
C THR A 199 -17.86 -0.56 4.86
N LEU A 200 -18.21 -1.42 3.90
CA LEU A 200 -19.55 -2.01 3.81
C LEU A 200 -19.86 -2.89 5.03
N LEU A 201 -18.89 -3.66 5.51
CA LEU A 201 -19.01 -4.47 6.72
C LEU A 201 -19.15 -3.58 7.96
N CYS A 202 -18.34 -2.53 8.09
CA CYS A 202 -18.46 -1.56 9.19
C CYS A 202 -19.80 -0.83 9.15
N TYR A 203 -20.29 -0.45 7.98
CA TYR A 203 -21.61 0.16 7.79
C TYR A 203 -22.72 -0.80 8.24
N ALA A 204 -22.67 -2.06 7.81
CA ALA A 204 -23.64 -3.09 8.21
C ALA A 204 -23.60 -3.33 9.74
N ALA A 205 -22.41 -3.39 10.33
CA ALA A 205 -22.21 -3.53 11.77
C ALA A 205 -22.79 -2.34 12.55
N LEU A 206 -22.53 -1.11 12.10
CA LEU A 206 -23.07 0.11 12.72
C LEU A 206 -24.59 0.21 12.60
N ARG A 207 -25.15 -0.26 11.48
CA ARG A 207 -26.60 -0.32 11.28
C ARG A 207 -27.26 -1.36 12.19
N SER A 208 -26.61 -2.50 12.39
CA SER A 208 -27.09 -3.60 13.24
C SER A 208 -26.94 -3.30 14.74
N ALA A 209 -25.89 -2.56 15.12
CA ALA A 209 -25.62 -2.22 16.52
C ALA A 209 -26.77 -1.43 17.16
N LYS A 210 -27.31 -1.94 18.26
CA LYS A 210 -28.41 -1.29 19.01
C LYS A 210 -27.92 -0.33 20.10
N LYS A 211 -26.69 -0.51 20.61
CA LYS A 211 -26.06 0.32 21.64
C LYS A 211 -24.57 0.56 21.30
N CYS A 212 -23.97 1.60 21.89
CA CYS A 212 -22.54 1.91 21.80
C CYS A 212 -21.98 2.13 20.38
N ARG A 213 -22.82 2.53 19.41
CA ARG A 213 -22.41 2.89 18.04
C ARG A 213 -21.17 3.81 17.95
N PRO A 214 -21.02 4.87 18.77
CA PRO A 214 -19.82 5.71 18.71
C PRO A 214 -18.55 5.00 19.19
N ALA A 215 -18.64 4.08 20.15
CA ALA A 215 -17.49 3.30 20.60
C ALA A 215 -17.03 2.31 19.51
N PHE A 216 -17.97 1.65 18.83
CA PHE A 216 -17.65 0.80 17.67
C PHE A 216 -16.99 1.60 16.55
N LEU A 217 -17.53 2.78 16.22
CA LEU A 217 -16.93 3.64 15.20
C LEU A 217 -15.51 4.09 15.58
N ALA A 218 -15.26 4.41 16.86
CA ALA A 218 -13.94 4.79 17.33
C ALA A 218 -12.93 3.65 17.13
N VAL A 219 -13.31 2.40 17.43
CA VAL A 219 -12.47 1.22 17.19
C VAL A 219 -12.23 1.02 15.69
N MET A 220 -13.28 1.12 14.87
CA MET A 220 -13.19 0.94 13.41
C MET A 220 -12.29 1.98 12.72
N LEU A 221 -12.15 3.17 13.31
CA LEU A 221 -11.32 4.27 12.84
C LEU A 221 -9.90 4.29 13.44
N LEU A 222 -9.55 3.33 14.30
CA LEU A 222 -8.18 3.24 14.79
C LEU A 222 -7.21 3.07 13.62
N PRO A 223 -6.04 3.74 13.65
CA PRO A 223 -5.04 3.61 12.59
C PRO A 223 -4.72 2.16 12.25
N MET A 224 -4.64 1.30 13.28
CA MET A 224 -4.36 -0.12 13.09
C MET A 224 -5.49 -0.86 12.36
N SER A 225 -6.75 -0.56 12.68
CA SER A 225 -7.91 -1.20 12.05
C SER A 225 -8.03 -0.82 10.58
N LEU A 226 -7.76 0.45 10.25
CA LEU A 226 -7.73 0.91 8.85
C LEU A 226 -6.55 0.28 8.10
N TYR A 227 -5.37 0.21 8.72
CA TYR A 227 -4.18 -0.40 8.13
C TYR A 227 -4.39 -1.88 7.80
N MET A 228 -4.93 -2.65 8.76
CA MET A 228 -5.25 -4.06 8.55
C MET A 228 -6.37 -4.26 7.53
N GLY A 229 -7.40 -3.42 7.53
CA GLY A 229 -8.53 -3.54 6.59
C GLY A 229 -8.19 -3.20 5.13
N LEU A 230 -7.05 -2.54 4.88
CA LEU A 230 -6.58 -2.20 3.53
C LEU A 230 -5.80 -3.33 2.87
N ARG A 231 -5.40 -4.34 3.63
CA ARG A 231 -4.46 -5.39 3.24
C ARG A 231 -5.16 -6.69 2.90
#